data_AF-A0A9D8MSH4-F1
#
_entry.id   AF-A0A9D8MSH4-F1
#
_cell.length_a   1.000
_cell.length_b   1.000
_cell.length_c   1.000
_cell.angle_alpha   90.00
_cell.angle_beta   90.00
_cell.angle_gamma   90.00
#
_symmetry.space_group_name_H-M   'P 1'
#
loop_
_entity.id
_entity.type
_entity.pdbx_description
1 polymer ?
#
loop_
_entity_poly.entity_id
_entity_poly.type
_entity_poly.pdbx_seq_one_letter_code
_entity_poly.pdbx_strand_id
1 'polypeptide(L)'
;FWKFDGAVFIDAGNIWTLREYKEQPGGQFHFDEFWKQIAVSYGLGLRLNFNFFILRFDGGMKAVHPAYTDSHRHFPITHPKMKRDFTFHFAVGMPF
;
A
#
# COMPACT_ATOMS: atom_id res chain seq x y z
N PHE A 1 25.26 13.00 13.33
CA PHE A 1 24.79 12.77 14.71
C PHE A 1 23.45 12.03 14.80
N TRP A 2 22.66 11.85 13.73
CA TRP A 2 21.44 11.01 13.78
C TRP A 2 21.60 9.78 12.88
N LYS A 3 21.39 8.57 13.43
CA LYS A 3 21.43 7.28 12.72
C LYS A 3 20.03 6.77 12.35
N PHE A 4 19.03 7.63 12.43
CA PHE A 4 17.62 7.30 12.38
C PHE A 4 16.91 8.28 11.46
N ASP A 5 16.19 7.77 10.48
CA ASP A 5 15.31 8.53 9.60
C ASP A 5 13.89 7.95 9.70
N GLY A 6 12.91 8.80 9.94
CA GLY A 6 11.49 8.45 9.88
C GLY A 6 10.86 9.00 8.60
N ALA A 7 9.89 8.27 8.06
CA ALA A 7 9.09 8.70 6.93
C ALA A 7 7.60 8.40 7.18
N VAL A 8 6.74 9.29 6.68
CA VAL A 8 5.31 9.02 6.53
C VAL A 8 5.02 8.98 5.03
N PHE A 9 4.20 8.03 4.59
CA PHE A 9 3.92 7.86 3.18
C PHE A 9 2.44 7.53 2.93
N ILE A 10 1.98 7.89 1.74
CA ILE A 10 0.67 7.55 1.20
C ILE A 10 0.94 6.96 -0.18
N ASP A 11 0.41 5.76 -0.40
CA ASP A 11 0.51 5.06 -1.68
C ASP A 11 -0.88 4.92 -2.27
N ALA A 12 -1.00 5.18 -3.57
CA ALA A 12 -2.25 5.03 -4.30
C ALA A 12 -1.96 4.36 -5.65
N GLY A 13 -2.73 3.32 -5.98
CA GLY A 13 -2.54 2.60 -7.23
C GLY A 13 -3.59 1.53 -7.48
N ASN A 14 -3.66 1.11 -8.72
CA ASN A 14 -4.40 -0.07 -9.15
C ASN A 14 -3.78 -0.58 -10.45
N ILE A 15 -4.14 -1.80 -10.85
CA ILE A 15 -3.66 -2.44 -12.07
C ILE A 15 -4.86 -2.69 -12.99
N TRP A 16 -4.71 -2.32 -14.25
CA TRP A 16 -5.73 -2.50 -15.28
C TRP A 16 -5.16 -3.23 -16.48
N THR A 17 -6.04 -3.92 -17.21
CA THR A 17 -5.71 -4.53 -18.49
C THR A 17 -6.04 -3.58 -19.63
N LEU A 18 -5.23 -3.58 -20.70
CA LEU A 18 -5.53 -2.80 -21.91
C LEU A 18 -6.59 -3.47 -22.77
N ARG A 19 -6.62 -4.80 -22.75
CA ARG A 19 -7.58 -5.63 -23.47
C ARG A 19 -8.54 -6.26 -22.48
N GLU A 20 -9.72 -6.59 -22.98
CA GLU A 20 -10.69 -7.37 -22.23
C GLU A 20 -10.27 -8.84 -22.19
N TYR A 21 -10.25 -9.41 -20.99
CA TYR A 21 -9.98 -10.82 -20.75
C TYR A 21 -11.17 -11.45 -20.06
N LYS A 22 -11.69 -12.57 -20.60
CA LYS A 22 -12.84 -13.29 -20.02
C LYS A 22 -12.59 -13.78 -18.60
N GLU A 23 -11.32 -14.04 -18.26
CA GLU A 23 -10.88 -14.49 -16.94
C GLU A 23 -10.83 -13.35 -15.91
N GLN A 24 -10.83 -12.09 -16.35
CA GLN A 24 -10.74 -10.89 -15.52
C GLN A 24 -11.82 -9.86 -15.90
N PRO A 25 -13.11 -10.21 -15.75
CA PRO A 25 -14.20 -9.30 -16.10
C PRO A 25 -14.13 -8.03 -15.25
N GLY A 26 -14.25 -6.86 -15.89
CA GLY A 26 -14.15 -5.56 -15.22
C GLY A 26 -12.72 -5.09 -14.89
N GLY A 27 -11.69 -5.84 -15.30
CA GLY A 27 -10.28 -5.46 -15.12
C GLY A 27 -9.74 -4.48 -16.16
N GLN A 28 -10.48 -4.23 -17.24
CA GLN A 28 -10.05 -3.35 -18.32
C GLN A 28 -10.07 -1.88 -17.89
N PHE A 29 -9.07 -1.12 -18.34
CA PHE A 29 -9.00 0.32 -18.09
C PHE A 29 -10.13 1.07 -18.79
N HIS A 30 -10.88 1.85 -18.00
CA HIS A 30 -11.94 2.73 -18.47
C HIS A 30 -11.73 4.14 -17.89
N PHE A 31 -11.68 5.16 -18.75
CA PHE A 31 -11.39 6.55 -18.37
C PHE A 31 -12.43 7.15 -17.42
N ASP A 32 -13.66 6.67 -17.43
CA ASP A 32 -14.76 7.13 -16.58
C ASP A 32 -14.83 6.42 -15.22
N GLU A 33 -14.19 5.25 -15.08
CA GLU A 33 -14.28 4.41 -13.88
C GLU A 33 -12.97 4.27 -13.10
N PHE A 34 -11.80 4.47 -13.74
CA PHE A 34 -10.49 4.16 -13.15
C PHE A 34 -10.27 4.81 -11.76
N TRP A 35 -10.73 6.05 -11.57
CA TRP A 35 -10.51 6.80 -10.33
C TRP A 35 -11.22 6.15 -9.13
N LYS A 36 -12.35 5.46 -9.34
CA LYS A 36 -13.08 4.72 -8.30
C LYS A 36 -12.39 3.42 -7.90
N GLN A 37 -11.51 2.94 -8.76
CA GLN A 37 -10.84 1.64 -8.62
C GLN A 37 -9.44 1.78 -8.01
N ILE A 38 -9.02 2.98 -7.62
CA ILE A 38 -7.71 3.23 -6.99
C ILE A 38 -7.74 2.73 -5.54
N ALA A 39 -6.83 1.81 -5.21
CA ALA A 39 -6.58 1.43 -3.82
C ALA A 39 -5.64 2.45 -3.19
N VAL A 40 -5.90 2.81 -1.93
CA VAL A 40 -5.09 3.79 -1.19
C VAL A 40 -4.65 3.17 0.12
N SER A 41 -3.39 3.37 0.49
CA SER A 41 -2.80 3.00 1.77
C SER A 41 -1.96 4.12 2.33
N TYR A 42 -1.79 4.12 3.65
CA TYR A 42 -0.90 5.03 4.35
C TYR A 42 0.04 4.21 5.23
N GLY A 43 1.22 4.74 5.50
CA GLY A 43 2.19 4.02 6.29
C GLY A 43 3.24 4.90 6.93
N LEU A 44 4.00 4.24 7.80
CA LEU A 44 5.12 4.80 8.53
C LEU A 44 6.33 3.94 8.25
N GLY A 45 7.42 4.59 7.84
CA GLY A 45 8.69 3.97 7.54
C GLY A 45 9.74 4.42 8.55
N LEU A 46 10.60 3.47 8.92
CA LEU A 46 11.72 3.70 9.80
C LEU A 46 12.99 3.15 9.18
N ARG A 47 14.00 3.99 9.07
CA ARG A 47 15.32 3.62 8.55
C ARG A 47 16.39 3.86 9.61
N LEU A 48 17.14 2.82 9.94
CA LEU A 48 18.30 2.89 10.83
C LEU A 48 19.56 2.71 10.00
N ASN A 49 20.41 3.73 9.97
CA ASN A 49 21.68 3.68 9.25
C ASN A 49 22.80 3.30 10.21
N PHE A 50 23.24 2.05 10.14
CA PHE A 50 24.46 1.60 10.81
C PHE A 50 25.65 1.70 9.84
N ASN A 51 26.86 1.56 10.36
CA ASN A 51 28.08 1.73 9.57
C ASN A 51 28.25 0.65 8.49
N PHE A 52 27.69 -0.56 8.68
CA PHE A 52 27.89 -1.71 7.81
C PHE A 52 26.60 -2.26 7.18
N PHE A 53 25.43 -1.82 7.64
CA PHE A 53 24.13 -2.24 7.11
C PHE A 53 23.05 -1.21 7.47
N ILE A 54 21.96 -1.22 6.72
CA ILE A 54 20.78 -0.40 6.93
C ILE A 54 19.65 -1.33 7.32
N LEU A 55 18.92 -0.99 8.39
CA LEU A 55 17.68 -1.67 8.74
C LEU A 55 16.49 -0.80 8.35
N ARG A 56 15.46 -1.44 7.81
CA ARG A 56 14.19 -0.80 7.47
C ARG A 56 13.02 -1.52 8.10
N PHE A 57 12.13 -0.75 8.71
CA PHE A 57 10.86 -1.22 9.23
C PHE A 57 9.77 -0.35 8.61
N ASP A 58 8.90 -0.96 7.82
CA ASP A 58 7.85 -0.25 7.10
C ASP A 58 6.50 -0.87 7.49
N GLY A 59 5.65 -0.07 8.12
CA GLY A 59 4.30 -0.44 8.50
C GLY A 59 3.27 0.25 7.61
N GLY A 60 2.43 -0.51 6.92
CA GLY A 60 1.40 0.01 6.03
C GLY A 60 -0.01 -0.39 6.48
N MET A 61 -0.97 0.50 6.29
CA MET A 61 -2.39 0.29 6.53
C MET A 61 -3.19 0.67 5.28
N LYS A 62 -4.14 -0.18 4.88
CA LYS A 62 -5.07 0.15 3.80
C LYS A 62 -6.06 1.24 4.26
N ALA A 63 -6.27 2.26 3.44
CA ALA A 63 -7.28 3.30 3.64
C ALA A 63 -8.51 3.07 2.76
N VAL A 64 -8.32 2.68 1.50
CA VAL A 64 -9.38 2.40 0.52
C VAL A 64 -9.11 1.06 -0.16
N HIS A 65 -10.13 0.21 -0.20
CA HIS A 65 -10.07 -1.13 -0.79
C HIS A 65 -11.17 -1.34 -1.85
N PRO A 66 -10.90 -1.00 -3.12
CA PRO A 66 -11.92 -0.96 -4.18
C PRO A 66 -12.49 -2.33 -4.55
N ALA A 67 -11.80 -3.42 -4.23
CA ALA A 67 -12.29 -4.78 -4.50
C ALA A 67 -13.53 -5.19 -3.66
N TYR A 68 -13.87 -4.44 -2.60
CA TYR A 68 -15.07 -4.68 -1.82
C TYR A 68 -16.13 -3.63 -2.13
N THR A 69 -17.36 -4.08 -2.38
CA THR A 69 -18.55 -3.22 -2.56
C THR A 69 -19.22 -2.85 -1.24
N ASP A 70 -18.87 -3.55 -0.15
CA ASP A 70 -19.36 -3.25 1.19
C ASP A 70 -18.68 -2.01 1.78
N SER A 71 -19.46 -1.04 2.26
CA SER A 71 -18.95 0.25 2.74
C SER A 71 -17.92 0.12 3.88
N HIS A 72 -18.07 -0.85 4.78
CA HIS A 72 -17.15 -1.04 5.91
C HIS A 72 -15.81 -1.62 5.45
N ARG A 73 -15.83 -2.48 4.42
CA ARG A 73 -14.62 -3.09 3.85
C ARG A 73 -13.97 -2.23 2.78
N HIS A 74 -14.74 -1.37 2.12
CA HIS A 74 -14.26 -0.43 1.11
C HIS A 74 -13.45 0.71 1.73
N PHE A 75 -13.82 1.16 2.93
CA PHE A 75 -13.10 2.19 3.69
C PHE A 75 -12.54 1.65 5.01
N PRO A 76 -11.48 0.81 5.00
CA PRO A 76 -10.85 0.34 6.23
C PRO A 76 -10.35 1.46 7.16
N ILE A 77 -10.15 2.68 6.64
CA ILE A 77 -9.84 3.85 7.47
C ILE A 77 -10.89 4.12 8.57
N THR A 78 -12.17 3.81 8.30
CA THR A 78 -13.27 4.00 9.27
C THR A 78 -13.49 2.79 10.17
N HIS A 79 -13.15 1.59 9.69
CA HIS A 79 -13.35 0.32 10.38
C HIS A 79 -12.14 -0.61 10.21
N PRO A 80 -10.99 -0.25 10.81
CA PRO A 80 -9.74 -0.93 10.53
C PRO A 80 -9.72 -2.34 11.13
N LYS A 81 -9.33 -3.34 10.32
CA LYS A 81 -9.07 -4.70 10.80
C LYS A 81 -7.58 -5.01 10.65
N MET A 82 -6.85 -4.90 11.76
CA MET A 82 -5.39 -5.14 11.82
C MET A 82 -4.96 -6.45 11.13
N LYS A 83 -5.68 -7.56 11.31
CA LYS A 83 -5.32 -8.85 10.67
C LYS A 83 -5.40 -8.86 9.13
N ARG A 84 -6.14 -7.92 8.51
CA ARG A 84 -6.40 -7.88 7.07
C ARG A 84 -5.77 -6.66 6.39
N ASP A 85 -5.82 -5.52 7.07
CA ASP A 85 -5.54 -4.21 6.48
C ASP A 85 -4.14 -3.70 6.82
N PHE A 86 -3.51 -4.25 7.85
CA PHE A 86 -2.13 -3.91 8.22
C PHE A 86 -1.15 -4.88 7.58
N THR A 87 -0.02 -4.35 7.14
CA THR A 87 1.12 -5.15 6.66
C THR A 87 2.40 -4.56 7.24
N PHE A 88 3.30 -5.43 7.66
CA PHE A 88 4.60 -5.06 8.19
C PHE A 88 5.69 -5.65 7.30
N HIS A 89 6.62 -4.81 6.90
CA HIS A 89 7.79 -5.17 6.13
C HIS A 89 9.05 -4.87 6.93
N PHE A 90 9.99 -5.80 6.83
CA PHE A 90 11.32 -5.68 7.41
C PHE A 90 12.35 -5.95 6.32
N ALA A 91 13.37 -5.10 6.23
CA ALA A 91 14.45 -5.28 5.29
C ALA A 91 15.81 -4.95 5.90
N VAL A 92 16.84 -5.68 5.45
CA VAL A 92 18.25 -5.47 5.76
C VAL A 92 18.98 -5.21 4.46
N GLY A 93 19.66 -4.08 4.36
CA GLY A 93 20.47 -3.71 3.21
C GLY A 93 21.94 -3.52 3.58
N MET A 94 22.84 -3.70 2.63
CA MET A 94 24.24 -3.27 2.77
C MET A 94 24.38 -1.83 2.25
N PRO A 95 25.19 -0.97 2.87
CA PRO A 95 25.57 0.31 2.27
C PRO A 95 26.38 0.01 1.00
N PHE A 96 26.05 0.72 -0.09
CA PHE A 96 26.88 0.73 -1.31
C PHE A 96 28.21 1.45 -1.04
#